data_AF-A0ABD3BHT7-F1
#
_entry.id   AF-A0ABD3BHT7-F1
#
_cell.length_a   1.000
_cell.length_b   1.000
_cell.length_c   1.000
_cell.angle_alpha   90.00
_cell.angle_beta   90.00
_cell.angle_gamma   90.00
#
_symmetry.space_group_name_H-M   'P 1'
#
loop_
_entity.id
_entity.type
_entity.pdbx_description
1 polymer ?
#
loop_
_entity_poly.entity_id
_entity_poly.type
_entity_poly.pdbx_seq_one_letter_code
_entity_poly.pdbx_strand_id
1 'polypeptide(L)'
;MGSDGDVIALNRQLINHQLTIGRIKLLLINNQTAVNNYLNKCLYVVNIGTNDYVNNYYLPPSRIMNTPDRFAQILISRFTQQLRTLYNSGAKKVAVFGLDLLGCFPQELAT
;
A
#
# COMPACT_ATOMS: atom_id res chain seq x y z
N MET A 1 6.04 -25.36 -13.12
CA MET A 1 6.54 -24.17 -12.41
C MET A 1 5.38 -23.19 -12.40
N GLY A 2 4.68 -23.06 -11.29
CA GLY A 2 3.54 -22.13 -11.17
C GLY A 2 4.07 -20.71 -11.30
N SER A 3 3.38 -19.87 -12.05
CA SER A 3 3.68 -18.44 -12.08
C SER A 3 3.35 -17.87 -10.70
N ASP A 4 4.38 -17.64 -9.88
CA ASP A 4 4.23 -16.76 -8.72
C ASP A 4 3.65 -15.45 -9.26
N GLY A 5 2.46 -15.08 -8.80
CA GLY A 5 1.79 -13.87 -9.29
C GLY A 5 2.64 -12.63 -9.00
N ASP A 6 2.68 -11.69 -9.94
CA ASP A 6 3.45 -10.46 -9.77
C ASP A 6 2.97 -9.66 -8.54
N VAL A 7 3.89 -9.33 -7.64
CA VAL A 7 3.62 -8.46 -6.50
C VAL A 7 3.76 -7.00 -6.92
N ILE A 8 2.63 -6.30 -7.02
CA ILE A 8 2.62 -4.86 -7.33
C ILE A 8 2.75 -4.05 -6.03
N ALA A 9 3.94 -3.50 -5.77
CA ALA A 9 4.18 -2.64 -4.62
C ALA A 9 3.27 -1.39 -4.59
N LEU A 10 2.94 -0.88 -3.41
CA LEU A 10 2.01 0.25 -3.24
C LEU A 10 2.43 1.51 -3.99
N ASN A 11 3.73 1.81 -4.10
CA ASN A 11 4.21 2.91 -4.94
C ASN A 11 3.76 2.77 -6.40
N ARG A 12 3.80 1.56 -6.94
CA ARG A 12 3.33 1.30 -8.31
C ARG A 12 1.80 1.38 -8.40
N GLN A 13 1.08 0.90 -7.39
CA GLN A 13 -0.38 1.07 -7.32
C GLN A 13 -0.78 2.55 -7.27
N LEU A 14 -0.04 3.41 -6.55
CA LEU A 14 -0.27 4.86 -6.51
C LEU A 14 -0.05 5.52 -7.88
N ILE A 15 1.01 5.12 -8.61
CA ILE A 15 1.24 5.58 -9.98
C ILE A 15 0.06 5.17 -10.88
N ASN A 16 -0.35 3.90 -10.81
CA ASN A 16 -1.49 3.39 -11.58
C ASN A 16 -2.78 4.15 -11.23
N HIS A 17 -2.96 4.50 -9.97
CA HIS A 17 -4.08 5.30 -9.51
C HIS A 17 -4.08 6.71 -10.13
N GLN A 18 -2.93 7.39 -10.15
CA GLN A 18 -2.80 8.71 -10.79
C GLN A 18 -3.08 8.65 -12.31
N LEU A 19 -2.61 7.61 -12.99
CA LEU A 19 -2.93 7.39 -14.41
C LEU A 19 -4.44 7.19 -14.61
N THR A 20 -5.10 6.46 -13.70
CA THR A 20 -6.55 6.26 -13.72
C THR A 20 -7.30 7.55 -13.51
N ILE A 21 -6.88 8.40 -12.57
CA ILE A 21 -7.44 9.74 -12.36
C ILE A 21 -7.29 10.59 -13.64
N GLY A 22 -6.14 10.52 -14.30
CA GLY A 22 -5.92 11.21 -15.58
C GLY A 22 -6.93 10.80 -16.65
N ARG A 23 -7.24 9.49 -16.76
CA ARG A 23 -8.27 8.98 -17.67
C ARG A 23 -9.67 9.46 -17.29
N ILE A 24 -10.01 9.45 -15.99
CA ILE A 24 -11.29 10.00 -15.50
C ILE A 24 -11.42 11.48 -15.84
N LYS A 25 -10.33 12.25 -15.72
CA LYS A 25 -10.31 13.67 -16.08
C LYS A 25 -10.63 13.90 -17.55
N LEU A 26 -10.13 13.05 -18.46
CA LEU A 26 -10.49 13.11 -19.88
C LEU A 26 -11.98 12.82 -20.10
N LEU A 27 -12.53 11.80 -19.43
CA LEU A 27 -13.96 11.46 -19.51
C LEU A 27 -14.86 12.57 -18.97
N LEU A 28 -14.38 13.35 -18.01
CA LEU A 28 -15.08 14.51 -17.46
C LEU A 28 -14.72 15.82 -18.16
N ILE A 29 -14.29 15.76 -19.42
CA ILE A 29 -14.01 16.91 -20.29
C ILE A 29 -13.02 17.89 -19.63
N ASN A 30 -11.97 17.33 -19.01
CA ASN A 30 -10.92 18.05 -18.29
C ASN A 30 -11.41 18.92 -17.12
N ASN A 31 -12.63 18.72 -16.62
CA ASN A 31 -13.18 19.48 -15.51
C ASN A 31 -12.64 18.96 -14.16
N GLN A 32 -11.69 19.72 -13.59
CA GLN A 32 -11.05 19.35 -12.33
C GLN A 32 -12.04 19.28 -11.14
N THR A 33 -13.03 20.18 -11.09
CA THR A 33 -14.05 20.19 -10.03
C THR A 33 -14.91 18.93 -10.09
N ALA A 34 -15.32 18.52 -11.30
CA ALA A 34 -16.08 17.29 -11.49
C ALA A 34 -15.28 16.04 -11.06
N VAL A 35 -13.99 15.98 -11.41
CA VAL A 35 -13.08 14.90 -10.99
C VAL A 35 -13.00 14.84 -9.46
N ASN A 36 -12.73 15.97 -8.80
CA ASN A 36 -12.62 16.03 -7.35
C ASN A 36 -13.93 15.58 -6.68
N ASN A 37 -15.07 16.06 -7.17
CA ASN A 37 -16.39 15.67 -6.67
C ASN A 37 -16.68 14.17 -6.86
N TYR A 38 -16.18 13.57 -7.95
CA TYR A 38 -16.29 12.14 -8.19
C TYR A 38 -15.44 11.34 -7.20
N LEU A 39 -14.14 11.67 -7.06
CA LEU A 39 -13.22 10.97 -6.16
C LEU A 39 -13.64 11.09 -4.68
N ASN A 40 -14.24 12.21 -4.27
CA ASN A 40 -14.77 12.40 -2.92
C ASN A 40 -15.90 11.42 -2.55
N LYS A 41 -16.55 10.80 -3.55
CA LYS A 41 -17.57 9.77 -3.33
C LYS A 41 -16.98 8.38 -3.16
N CYS A 42 -15.79 8.12 -3.71
CA CYS A 42 -15.13 6.83 -3.68
C CYS A 42 -14.66 6.45 -2.26
N LEU A 43 -14.77 5.17 -1.93
CA LEU A 43 -14.15 4.56 -0.76
C LEU A 43 -12.86 3.87 -1.19
N TYR A 44 -11.78 4.20 -0.51
CA TYR A 44 -10.46 3.59 -0.70
C TYR A 44 -10.22 2.62 0.44
N VAL A 45 -9.98 1.35 0.11
CA VAL A 45 -9.67 0.31 1.09
C VAL A 45 -8.21 -0.05 0.96
N VAL A 46 -7.45 0.10 2.05
CA VAL A 46 -6.02 -0.18 2.10
C VAL A 46 -5.79 -1.32 3.10
N ASN A 47 -5.48 -2.50 2.57
CA ASN A 47 -5.03 -3.65 3.35
C ASN A 47 -3.68 -4.09 2.78
N ILE A 48 -2.60 -3.81 3.50
CA ILE A 48 -1.23 -4.04 3.06
C ILE A 48 -0.30 -4.15 4.26
N GLY A 49 0.88 -4.75 4.06
CA GLY A 49 1.98 -4.76 5.03
C GLY A 49 2.38 -6.16 5.47
N THR A 50 1.46 -7.14 5.45
CA THR A 50 1.76 -8.53 5.83
C THR A 50 2.91 -9.10 4.98
N ASN A 51 2.93 -8.81 3.67
CA ASN A 51 3.99 -9.25 2.76
C ASN A 51 5.36 -8.64 3.07
N ASP A 52 5.43 -7.44 3.66
CA ASP A 52 6.70 -6.84 4.07
C ASP A 52 7.36 -7.66 5.19
N TYR A 53 6.57 -8.29 6.05
CA TYR A 53 7.09 -9.17 7.09
C TYR A 53 7.43 -10.56 6.54
N VAL A 54 6.46 -11.22 5.90
CA VAL A 54 6.58 -12.63 5.45
C VAL A 54 7.65 -12.79 4.38
N ASN A 55 7.74 -11.86 3.43
CA ASN A 55 8.65 -11.97 2.29
C ASN A 55 9.94 -11.15 2.44
N ASN A 56 10.09 -10.35 3.51
CA ASN A 56 11.32 -9.59 3.72
C ASN A 56 11.82 -9.65 5.16
N TYR A 57 11.04 -9.22 6.17
CA TYR A 57 11.53 -9.15 7.55
C TYR A 57 12.03 -10.49 8.08
N TYR A 58 11.23 -11.55 7.93
CA TYR A 58 11.57 -12.87 8.46
C TYR A 58 12.64 -13.61 7.65
N LEU A 59 13.03 -13.08 6.49
CA LEU A 59 14.10 -13.63 5.67
C LEU A 59 15.43 -12.91 5.96
N PRO A 60 16.57 -13.64 6.02
CA PRO A 60 17.89 -13.01 6.02
C PRO A 60 18.09 -12.16 4.75
N PRO A 61 18.80 -11.02 4.83
CA PRO A 61 19.49 -10.48 6.00
C PRO A 61 18.63 -9.53 6.85
N SER A 62 17.39 -9.25 6.45
CA SER A 62 16.56 -8.20 7.11
C SER A 62 16.35 -8.49 8.59
N ARG A 63 16.03 -9.75 8.92
CA ARG A 63 15.85 -10.22 10.31
C ARG A 63 17.07 -10.00 11.18
N ILE A 64 18.27 -10.09 10.59
CA ILE A 64 19.56 -9.96 11.28
C ILE A 64 19.89 -8.48 11.49
N MET A 65 19.56 -7.63 10.52
CA MET A 65 19.96 -6.21 10.53
C MET A 65 18.97 -5.30 11.25
N ASN A 66 17.73 -5.74 11.50
CA ASN A 66 16.68 -4.92 12.08
C ASN A 66 15.99 -5.63 13.25
N THR A 67 15.87 -4.93 14.38
CA THR A 67 14.90 -5.31 15.41
C THR A 67 13.48 -5.15 14.87
N PRO A 68 12.48 -5.89 15.41
CA PRO A 68 11.09 -5.75 14.99
C PRO A 68 10.61 -4.29 15.01
N ASP A 69 10.90 -3.57 16.10
CA ASP A 69 10.51 -2.17 16.26
C ASP A 69 11.15 -1.25 15.21
N ARG A 70 12.43 -1.47 14.91
CA ARG A 70 13.13 -0.68 13.89
C ARG A 70 12.54 -0.92 12.50
N PHE A 71 12.25 -2.17 12.17
CA PHE A 71 11.64 -2.52 10.90
C PHE A 71 10.23 -1.92 10.78
N ALA A 72 9.42 -2.02 11.84
CA ALA A 72 8.10 -1.41 11.91
C ALA A 72 8.15 0.11 11.71
N GLN A 73 9.09 0.82 12.33
CA GLN A 73 9.27 2.26 12.14
C GLN A 73 9.60 2.63 10.68
N ILE A 74 10.44 1.83 10.00
CA ILE A 74 10.75 2.02 8.58
C ILE A 74 9.47 1.89 7.74
N LEU A 75 8.69 0.84 7.99
CA LEU A 75 7.43 0.61 7.27
C LEU A 75 6.40 1.71 7.55
N ILE A 76 6.22 2.12 8.80
CA ILE A 76 5.28 3.19 9.18
C ILE A 76 5.65 4.51 8.50
N SER A 77 6.94 4.86 8.45
CA SER A 77 7.41 6.07 7.78
C SER A 77 7.06 6.06 6.28
N ARG A 78 7.36 4.95 5.59
CA ARG A 78 7.04 4.77 4.16
C ARG A 78 5.53 4.77 3.92
N PHE A 79 4.78 4.02 4.72
CA PHE A 79 3.34 3.89 4.57
C PHE A 79 2.61 5.20 4.84
N THR A 80 3.08 6.00 5.81
CA THR A 80 2.57 7.36 6.06
C THR A 80 2.72 8.24 4.82
N GLN A 81 3.87 8.19 4.14
CA GLN A 81 4.08 8.98 2.92
C GLN A 81 3.20 8.51 1.76
N GLN A 82 3.00 7.20 1.64
CA GLN A 82 2.11 6.62 0.64
C GLN A 82 0.64 7.00 0.87
N LEU A 83 0.16 6.93 2.11
CA LEU A 83 -1.20 7.38 2.47
C LEU A 83 -1.39 8.88 2.23
N ARG A 84 -0.39 9.71 2.54
CA ARG A 84 -0.41 11.14 2.21
C ARG A 84 -0.51 11.36 0.70
N THR A 85 0.25 10.60 -0.09
CA THR A 85 0.20 10.66 -1.56
C THR A 85 -1.19 10.28 -2.09
N LEU A 86 -1.78 9.21 -1.56
CA LEU A 86 -3.14 8.78 -1.90
C LEU A 86 -4.17 9.86 -1.56
N TYR A 87 -4.11 10.43 -0.35
CA TYR A 87 -5.01 11.47 0.11
C TYR A 87 -4.91 12.75 -0.72
N ASN A 88 -3.68 13.16 -1.06
CA ASN A 88 -3.41 14.32 -1.90
C ASN A 88 -3.85 14.11 -3.35
N SER A 89 -3.94 12.86 -3.81
CA SER A 89 -4.45 12.49 -5.14
C SER A 89 -5.98 12.47 -5.22
N GLY A 90 -6.70 12.77 -4.12
CA GLY A 90 -8.17 12.92 -4.11
C GLY A 90 -8.92 11.88 -3.26
N ALA A 91 -8.23 10.92 -2.66
CA ALA A 91 -8.86 9.94 -1.79
C ALA A 91 -9.24 10.56 -0.43
N LYS A 92 -10.54 10.83 -0.22
CA LYS A 92 -11.02 11.47 1.04
C LYS A 92 -11.67 10.51 2.03
N LYS A 93 -12.12 9.34 1.57
CA LYS A 93 -12.66 8.28 2.44
C LYS A 93 -11.73 7.08 2.33
N VAL A 94 -10.91 6.86 3.35
CA VAL A 94 -9.89 5.81 3.35
C VAL A 94 -10.09 4.92 4.58
N ALA A 95 -10.34 3.64 4.35
CA ALA A 95 -10.31 2.61 5.38
C ALA A 95 -8.93 1.94 5.36
N VAL A 96 -8.22 1.99 6.47
CA VAL A 96 -6.88 1.39 6.61
C VAL A 96 -6.96 0.24 7.59
N PHE A 97 -6.55 -0.94 7.15
CA PHE A 97 -6.52 -2.15 7.96
C PHE A 97 -5.14 -2.36 8.58
N GLY A 98 -5.12 -2.94 9.78
CA GLY A 98 -3.89 -3.38 10.43
C GLY A 98 -3.32 -4.64 9.79
N LEU A 99 -2.16 -5.06 10.29
CA LEU A 99 -1.53 -6.32 9.87
C LEU A 99 -2.35 -7.51 10.37
N ASP A 100 -2.24 -8.62 9.63
CA ASP A 100 -2.71 -9.91 10.11
C ASP A 100 -1.87 -10.41 11.29
N LEU A 101 -2.37 -11.40 12.02
CA LEU A 101 -1.64 -12.03 13.12
C LEU A 101 -0.38 -12.74 12.59
N LEU A 102 0.78 -12.10 12.74
CA LEU A 102 2.04 -12.60 12.16
C LEU A 102 2.55 -13.90 12.82
N GLY A 103 2.14 -14.20 14.05
CA GLY A 103 2.61 -15.36 14.80
C GLY A 103 2.20 -16.73 14.23
N CYS A 104 1.24 -16.78 13.30
CA CYS A 104 0.82 -18.03 12.66
C CYS A 104 1.55 -18.33 11.34
N PHE A 105 2.44 -17.45 10.89
CA PHE A 105 3.17 -17.66 9.63
C PHE A 105 4.37 -18.58 9.85
N PRO A 106 4.60 -19.59 8.97
CA PRO A 106 5.73 -20.52 9.08
C PRO A 106 7.10 -19.83 9.21
N GLN A 107 7.28 -18.70 8.54
CA GLN A 107 8.53 -17.92 8.56
C GLN A 107 8.86 -17.32 9.93
N GLU A 108 7.85 -17.04 10.75
CA GLU A 108 8.04 -16.61 12.14
C GLU A 108 8.34 -17.80 13.05
N LEU A 109 7.77 -18.97 12.77
CA LEU A 109 7.98 -20.20 13.56
C LEU A 109 9.28 -20.93 13.23
N ALA A 110 9.90 -20.69 12.07
CA ALA A 110 11.16 -21.29 11.63
C ALA A 110 12.41 -20.75 12.36
N THR A 111 12.22 -20.26 13.59
CA THR A 111 13.24 -19.68 14.47
C THR A 111 13.69 -20.70 15.50
#